data_AF-A0A7G9YMC1-F1
#
_entry.id   AF-A0A7G9YMC1-F1
#
_cell.length_a   1.000
_cell.length_b   1.000
_cell.length_c   1.000
_cell.angle_alpha   90.00
_cell.angle_beta   90.00
_cell.angle_gamma   90.00
#
_symmetry.space_group_name_H-M   'P 1'
#
loop_
_entity.id
_entity.type
_entity.pdbx_description
1 polymer ?
#
loop_
_entity_poly.entity_id
_entity_poly.type
_entity_poly.pdbx_seq_one_letter_code
_entity_poly.pdbx_strand_id
1 'polypeptide(L)' 'MDEIRSDHSDGYRRVIAVVKLARQLQVNAHALIAALTPLDRAGICHQLANDNENVRWVR' A
#
# COMPACT_ATOMS: atom_id res chain seq x y z
N MET A 1 -1.43 2.54 13.02
CA MET A 1 -0.84 2.76 11.69
C MET A 1 -1.95 2.46 10.70
N ASP A 2 -2.69 3.48 10.29
CA ASP A 2 -3.86 3.32 9.43
C ASP A 2 -3.82 4.41 8.35
N GLU A 3 -2.74 4.37 7.56
CA GLU A 3 -2.44 5.37 6.52
C GLU A 3 -3.58 5.50 5.50
N ILE A 4 -4.41 4.47 5.36
CA ILE A 4 -5.61 4.44 4.53
C ILE A 4 -6.67 5.42 5.06
N ARG A 5 -6.78 5.56 6.39
CA ARG A 5 -7.71 6.47 7.08
C ARG A 5 -7.14 7.87 7.33
N SER A 6 -5.85 8.08 7.04
CA SER A 6 -5.25 9.41 7.04
C SER A 6 -5.83 10.28 5.92
N ASP A 7 -5.88 11.58 6.15
CA ASP A 7 -6.28 12.53 5.10
C ASP A 7 -5.18 12.63 4.03
N HIS A 8 -5.56 12.42 2.77
CA HIS A 8 -4.70 12.59 1.60
C HIS A 8 -5.37 13.54 0.61
N SER A 9 -4.61 14.44 0.00
CA SER A 9 -5.16 15.41 -0.94
C SER A 9 -5.79 14.79 -2.19
N ASP A 10 -5.37 13.58 -2.56
CA ASP A 10 -5.86 12.82 -3.70
C ASP A 10 -5.45 11.34 -3.59
N GLY A 11 -6.02 10.51 -4.48
CA GLY A 11 -5.73 9.08 -4.53
C GLY A 11 -4.28 8.72 -4.87
N TYR A 12 -3.58 9.54 -5.66
CA TYR A 12 -2.19 9.29 -6.02
C TYR A 12 -1.25 9.51 -4.83
N ARG A 13 -1.43 10.58 -4.06
CA ARG A 13 -0.69 10.82 -2.82
C ARG A 13 -0.97 9.72 -1.79
N ARG A 14 -2.21 9.24 -1.70
CA ARG A 14 -2.55 8.08 -0.87
C ARG A 14 -1.80 6.82 -1.30
N VAL A 15 -1.76 6.51 -2.61
CA VAL A 15 -0.99 5.38 -3.13
C VAL A 15 0.49 5.49 -2.75
N ILE A 16 1.11 6.67 -2.92
CA ILE A 16 2.51 6.89 -2.53
C ILE A 16 2.72 6.63 -1.04
N ALA A 17 1.86 7.16 -0.19
CA ALA A 17 1.97 7.02 1.27
C ALA A 17 1.86 5.54 1.70
N VAL A 18 0.83 4.84 1.20
CA VAL A 18 0.59 3.43 1.47
C VAL A 18 1.71 2.55 0.94
N VAL A 19 2.25 2.81 -0.26
CA VAL A 19 3.39 2.06 -0.81
C VAL A 19 4.67 2.28 0.01
N LYS A 20 4.92 3.51 0.47
CA LYS A 20 6.06 3.79 1.37
C LYS A 20 5.95 3.01 2.66
N LEU A 21 4.76 3.00 3.27
CA LEU A 21 4.49 2.24 4.49
C LEU A 21 4.66 0.73 4.25
N ALA A 22 4.08 0.19 3.18
CA ALA A 22 4.14 -1.22 2.83
C ALA A 22 5.58 -1.76 2.71
N ARG A 23 6.49 -0.94 2.16
CA ARG A 23 7.92 -1.30 2.05
C ARG A 23 8.62 -1.39 3.41
N GLN A 24 8.14 -0.66 4.40
CA GLN A 24 8.70 -0.61 5.76
C GLN A 24 8.13 -1.70 6.67
N LEU A 25 6.99 -2.30 6.32
CA LEU A 25 6.39 -3.38 7.11
C LEU A 25 7.32 -4.59 7.15
N GLN A 26 7.58 -5.06 8.38
CA GLN A 26 8.28 -6.32 8.59
C GLN A 26 7.30 -7.48 8.40
N VAL A 27 7.42 -8.17 7.27
CA VAL A 27 6.76 -9.45 7.04
C VAL A 27 7.73 -10.54 7.50
N ASN A 28 7.53 -11.14 8.67
CA ASN A 28 8.51 -12.07 9.26
C ASN A 28 7.97 -13.50 9.43
N ALA A 29 6.66 -13.72 9.23
CA ALA A 29 6.00 -15.01 9.43
C ALA A 29 5.71 -15.80 8.13
N HIS A 30 6.23 -15.37 6.98
CA HIS A 30 5.90 -15.98 5.68
C HIS A 30 7.02 -16.89 5.15
N ALA A 31 6.68 -18.09 4.68
CA ALA A 31 7.65 -19.08 4.17
C ALA A 31 8.49 -18.57 2.98
N LEU A 32 7.93 -17.66 2.18
CA LEU A 32 8.62 -17.03 1.04
C LEU A 32 9.42 -15.77 1.41
N ILE A 33 9.66 -15.48 2.70
CA ILE A 33 10.30 -14.21 3.10
C ILE A 33 11.69 -14.03 2.47
N ALA A 34 12.43 -15.12 2.27
CA ALA A 34 13.75 -15.10 1.64
C ALA A 34 13.69 -14.74 0.13
N ALA A 35 12.56 -14.94 -0.53
CA ALA A 35 12.34 -14.60 -1.94
C ALA A 35 11.69 -13.22 -2.13
N LEU A 36 11.24 -12.58 -1.03
CA LEU A 36 10.46 -11.35 -1.06
C LEU A 36 11.38 -10.12 -1.19
N THR A 37 11.21 -9.37 -2.26
CA THR A 37 11.90 -8.09 -2.45
C THR A 37 11.07 -6.94 -1.89
N PRO A 38 11.69 -5.78 -1.61
CA PRO A 38 10.94 -4.58 -1.26
C PRO A 38 9.91 -4.15 -2.32
N LEU A 39 10.11 -4.52 -3.60
CA LEU A 39 9.20 -4.17 -4.68
C LEU A 39 7.91 -5.02 -4.63
N ASP A 40 8.03 -6.29 -4.26
CA ASP A 40 6.86 -7.18 -4.10
C ASP A 40 5.90 -6.66 -3.02
N ARG A 41 6.45 -6.04 -1.96
CA ARG A 41 5.66 -5.39 -0.90
C ARG A 41 4.87 -4.18 -1.40
N ALA A 42 5.41 -3.43 -2.37
CA ALA A 42 4.68 -2.34 -3.00
C ALA A 42 3.50 -2.86 -3.82
N GLY A 43 3.68 -4.00 -4.49
CA GLY A 43 2.65 -4.69 -5.27
C GLY A 43 1.56 -5.33 -4.42
N ILE A 44 1.84 -5.85 -3.23
CA ILE A 44 0.81 -6.46 -2.36
C ILE A 44 -0.15 -5.41 -1.77
N CYS A 45 0.36 -4.20 -1.53
CA CYS A 45 -0.36 -3.16 -0.81
C CYS A 45 -1.04 -2.09 -1.70
N HIS A 46 -0.92 -2.16 -3.04
CA HIS A 46 -1.64 -1.20 -3.90
C HIS A 46 -3.16 -1.29 -3.74
N GLN A 47 -3.69 -2.47 -3.39
CA GLN A 47 -5.12 -2.66 -3.10
C GLN A 47 -5.59 -1.89 -1.87
N LEU A 48 -4.70 -1.61 -0.90
CA LEU A 48 -5.02 -0.80 0.28
C LEU A 48 -5.31 0.67 -0.08
N ALA A 49 -4.88 1.13 -1.25
CA ALA A 49 -5.27 2.44 -1.75
C ALA A 49 -6.71 2.48 -2.31
N ASN A 50 -7.35 1.32 -2.48
CA ASN A 50 -8.68 1.17 -3.10
C ASN A 50 -9.82 0.97 -2.09
N ASP A 51 -9.59 1.24 -0.81
CA ASP A 51 -10.57 1.00 0.27
C ASP A 51 -11.69 2.07 0.30
N ASN A 52 -12.32 2.32 -0.87
CA ASN A 52 -13.47 3.22 -1.01
C ASN A 52 -14.20 2.97 -2.34
N GLU A 53 -15.49 2.63 -2.25
CA GLU A 53 -16.43 2.47 -3.37
C GLU A 53 -16.55 3.73 -4.27
N ASN A 54 -16.12 4.90 -3.75
CA ASN A 54 -16.16 6.20 -4.41
C ASN A 54 -14.82 6.63 -5.04
N VAL A 55 -13.78 5.79 -5.02
CA VAL A 55 -12.52 6.11 -5.73
C VAL A 55 -12.68 5.71 -7.18
N ARG A 56 -13.17 6.64 -7.99
CA ARG A 56 -12.99 6.57 -9.44
C ARG A 56 -11.54 6.88 -9.76
N TRP A 57 -10.83 5.91 -10.33
CA TRP A 57 -9.62 6.20 -11.09
C TRP A 57 -9.96 7.31 -12.09
N VAL A 58 -9.16 8.37 -12.09
CA VAL A 58 -9.36 9.51 -13.00
C VAL A 58 -9.41 9.01 -14.45
N ARG A 59 -10.23 9.67 -15.27
CA ARG A 59 -10.35 9.36 -16.70
C ARG A 59 -9.12 9.80 -17.47
#